data_AF-A0A1I7G2F4-F1
#
_entry.id   AF-A0A1I7G2F4-F1
#
_cell.length_a   1.000
_cell.length_b   1.000
_cell.length_c   1.000
_cell.angle_alpha   90.00
_cell.angle_beta   90.00
_cell.angle_gamma   90.00
#
_symmetry.space_group_name_H-M   'P 1'
#
loop_
_entity.id
_entity.type
_entity.pdbx_description
1 polymer ?
#
loop_
_entity_poly.entity_id
_entity_poly.type
_entity_poly.pdbx_seq_one_letter_code
_entity_poly.pdbx_strand_id
1 'polypeptide(L)' 'MPQTHQAGPAPRYVPAAKSLPEQIADAVACRSTPLSHLLRLMAALDAEGGNEALRLRLRARIGAPLDA' A
#
# COMPACT_ATOMS: atom_id res chain seq x y z
N MET A 1 42.04 20.76 0.70
CA MET A 1 41.34 19.46 0.81
C MET A 1 39.83 19.72 0.68
N PRO A 2 39.12 19.13 -0.31
CA PRO A 2 37.72 19.45 -0.58
C PRO A 2 36.74 18.68 0.33
N GLN A 3 35.53 19.22 0.39
CA GLN A 3 34.41 18.94 1.29
C GLN A 3 33.80 17.54 1.10
N THR A 4 33.55 16.81 2.19
CA THR A 4 32.65 15.64 2.17
C THR A 4 31.22 16.08 2.45
N HIS A 5 30.41 15.93 1.40
CA HIS A 5 28.98 16.21 1.29
C HIS A 5 28.15 15.69 2.48
N GLN A 6 27.43 16.61 3.13
CA GLN A 6 26.24 16.32 3.92
C GLN A 6 25.18 15.70 3.00
N ALA A 7 24.95 14.39 3.09
CA ALA A 7 23.78 13.76 2.50
C ALA A 7 22.64 13.81 3.54
N GLY A 8 21.91 14.93 3.55
CA GLY A 8 20.67 15.03 4.33
C GLY A 8 19.70 13.92 3.92
N PRO A 9 18.89 13.37 4.87
CA PRO A 9 17.93 12.33 4.53
C PRO A 9 16.97 12.90 3.49
N ALA A 10 17.00 12.33 2.28
CA ALA A 10 16.03 12.68 1.24
C ALA A 10 14.63 12.65 1.87
N PRO A 11 13.79 13.68 1.68
CA PRO A 11 12.43 13.65 2.14
C PRO A 11 11.79 12.44 1.46
N ARG A 12 11.59 11.37 2.22
CA ARG A 12 10.74 10.27 1.79
C ARG A 12 9.42 10.94 1.47
N TYR A 13 9.07 10.98 0.19
CA TYR A 13 7.76 11.39 -0.26
C TYR A 13 6.78 10.56 0.56
N VAL A 14 6.23 11.16 1.62
CA VAL A 14 5.09 10.65 2.35
C VAL A 14 3.93 11.18 1.53
N PRO A 15 3.31 10.37 0.64
CA PRO A 15 2.07 10.81 0.03
C PRO A 15 1.17 11.17 1.21
N ALA A 16 0.58 12.37 1.19
CA ALA A 16 -0.35 12.84 2.22
C ALA A 16 -1.18 11.65 2.69
N ALA A 17 -1.10 11.35 4.00
CA ALA A 17 -1.45 10.05 4.57
C ALA A 17 -2.92 9.71 4.29
N LYS A 18 -3.21 9.19 3.09
CA LYS A 18 -4.50 8.63 2.73
C LYS A 18 -4.81 7.64 3.83
N SER A 19 -6.02 7.71 4.36
CA SER A 19 -6.42 6.77 5.41
C SER A 19 -6.22 5.35 4.89
N LEU A 20 -5.82 4.41 5.75
CA LEU A 20 -5.72 2.99 5.37
C LEU A 20 -6.90 2.50 4.50
N PRO A 21 -8.18 2.79 4.84
CA PRO A 21 -9.31 2.41 3.98
C PRO A 21 -9.29 3.03 2.58
N GLU A 22 -8.83 4.28 2.43
CA GLU A 22 -8.72 4.93 1.13
C GLU A 22 -7.61 4.31 0.28
N GLN A 23 -6.46 4.00 0.90
CA GLN A 23 -5.36 3.29 0.23
C GLN A 23 -5.81 1.92 -0.27
N ILE A 24 -6.62 1.21 0.52
CA ILE A 24 -7.19 -0.08 0.14
C ILE A 24 -8.19 0.05 -1.00
N ALA A 25 -9.07 1.05 -0.96
CA ALA A 25 -10.04 1.29 -2.02
C ALA A 25 -9.35 1.59 -3.36
N ASP A 26 -8.33 2.45 -3.35
CA ASP A 26 -7.51 2.82 -4.51
C ASP A 26 -6.77 1.60 -5.07
N ALA A 27 -6.13 0.82 -4.19
CA ALA A 27 -5.39 -0.39 -4.54
C ALA A 27 -6.28 -1.50 -5.14
N VAL A 28 -7.51 -1.65 -4.63
CA VAL A 28 -8.49 -2.61 -5.16
C VAL A 28 -9.06 -2.15 -6.50
N ALA A 29 -9.32 -0.85 -6.66
CA ALA A 29 -9.81 -0.27 -7.91
C ALA A 29 -8.76 -0.29 -9.02
N CYS A 30 -7.49 -0.08 -8.67
CA CYS A 30 -6.39 -0.07 -9.62
C CYS A 30 -5.93 -1.51 -9.95
N ARG A 31 -6.20 -1.96 -11.18
CA ARG A 31 -5.77 -3.30 -11.64
C ARG A 31 -4.25 -3.44 -11.74
N SER A 32 -3.53 -2.33 -11.92
CA SER A 32 -2.07 -2.26 -12.00
C SER A 32 -1.38 -2.37 -10.63
N THR A 33 -2.14 -2.37 -9.53
CA THR A 33 -1.56 -2.52 -8.19
C THR A 33 -0.82 -3.84 -8.07
N PRO A 34 0.48 -3.82 -7.73
CA PRO A 34 1.26 -5.04 -7.60
C PRO A 34 0.80 -5.86 -6.39
N LEU A 35 0.86 -7.18 -6.53
CA LEU A 35 0.46 -8.12 -5.47
C LEU A 35 1.17 -7.85 -4.14
N SER A 36 2.47 -7.53 -4.18
CA SER A 36 3.25 -7.20 -2.98
C SER A 36 2.74 -5.97 -2.23
N HIS A 37 2.11 -5.02 -2.93
CA HIS A 37 1.47 -3.86 -2.31
C HIS A 37 0.14 -4.26 -1.66
N LEU A 38 -0.69 -5.07 -2.34
CA LEU A 38 -1.93 -5.59 -1.78
C LEU A 38 -1.69 -6.41 -0.50
N LEU A 39 -0.64 -7.23 -0.46
CA LEU A 39 -0.26 -8.00 0.73
C LEU A 39 0.16 -7.12 1.89
N ARG A 40 0.92 -6.03 1.63
CA ARG A 40 1.29 -5.06 2.68
C ARG A 40 0.06 -4.37 3.27
N LEU A 41 -0.92 -4.00 2.43
CA LEU A 41 -2.18 -3.42 2.88
C LEU A 41 -3.01 -4.42 3.70
N MET A 42 -3.02 -5.70 3.32
CA MET A 42 -3.68 -6.75 4.11
C MET A 42 -3.07 -6.88 5.50
N ALA A 43 -1.73 -6.88 5.61
CA ALA A 43 -1.04 -6.96 6.89
C ALA A 43 -1.27 -5.72 7.77
N ALA A 44 -1.26 -4.54 7.16
CA ALA A 44 -1.55 -3.29 7.87
C ALA A 44 -3.01 -3.24 8.38
N LEU A 45 -3.97 -3.70 7.58
CA LEU A 45 -5.38 -3.82 7.98
C LEU A 45 -5.57 -4.82 9.11
N ASP A 46 -4.83 -5.93 9.10
CA ASP A 46 -4.87 -6.95 10.15
C ASP A 46 -4.37 -6.40 11.49
N ALA A 47 -3.26 -5.65 11.47
CA ALA A 47 -2.66 -5.04 12.65
C ALA A 47 -3.53 -3.94 13.28
N GLU A 48 -4.28 -3.18 12.48
CA GLU A 48 -5.21 -2.15 12.97
C GLU A 48 -6.52 -2.74 13.54
N GLY A 49 -6.70 -4.07 13.46
CA GLY A 49 -7.94 -4.74 13.85
C GLY A 49 -9.10 -4.43 12.89
N GLY A 50 -8.77 -4.02 11.66
CA GLY A 50 -9.64 -3.21 10.81
C GLY A 50 -10.55 -4.00 9.87
N ASN A 51 -11.83 -3.60 9.90
CA ASN A 51 -12.92 -3.80 8.93
C ASN A 51 -12.86 -5.04 8.03
N GLU A 52 -13.56 -6.10 8.43
CA GLU A 52 -13.68 -7.36 7.71
C GLU A 52 -14.13 -7.21 6.25
N ALA A 53 -15.00 -6.23 5.97
CA ALA A 53 -15.44 -5.92 4.61
C ALA A 53 -14.28 -5.49 3.70
N LEU A 54 -13.32 -4.71 4.20
CA LEU A 54 -12.13 -4.33 3.42
C LEU A 54 -11.18 -5.52 3.24
N ARG A 55 -11.05 -6.37 4.26
CA ARG A 55 -10.23 -7.59 4.18
C ARG A 55 -10.75 -8.54 3.11
N LEU A 56 -12.08 -8.73 3.05
CA LEU A 56 -12.73 -9.54 2.03
C LEU A 56 -12.51 -8.98 0.62
N ARG A 57 -12.63 -7.66 0.44
CA ARG A 57 -12.37 -6.99 -0.87
C ARG A 57 -10.92 -7.15 -1.32
N LEU A 58 -9.96 -6.98 -0.42
CA LEU A 58 -8.54 -7.21 -0.70
C LEU A 58 -8.26 -8.64 -1.11
N ARG A 59 -8.77 -9.62 -0.35
CA ARG A 59 -8.62 -11.05 -0.67
C ARG A 59 -9.24 -11.40 -2.02
N ALA A 60 -10.44 -10.88 -2.30
CA ALA A 60 -11.08 -11.07 -3.60
C ALA A 60 -10.21 -10.50 -4.74
N ARG A 61 -9.60 -9.33 -4.56
CA ARG A 61 -8.71 -8.74 -5.58
C ARG A 61 -7.42 -9.54 -5.79
N ILE A 62 -6.84 -10.07 -4.71
CA ILE A 62 -5.61 -10.87 -4.71
C ILE A 62 -5.83 -12.24 -5.35
N GLY A 63 -6.94 -12.91 -5.01
CA GLY A 63 -7.30 -14.22 -5.56
C GLY A 63 -7.99 -14.17 -6.92
N ALA A 64 -8.42 -12.98 -7.38
CA ALA A 64 -8.97 -12.82 -8.71
C ALA A 64 -7.88 -13.06 -9.75
N PRO A 65 -8.15 -13.87 -10.80
CA PRO A 65 -7.20 -14.03 -11.89
C PRO A 65 -6.82 -12.65 -12.45
N LEU A 66 -5.53 -12.46 -12.67
CA LEU A 66 -5.03 -11.43 -13.57
C LEU A 66 -5.52 -11.89 -14.94
N ASP A 67 -6.72 -11.45 -15.34
CA ASP A 67 -7.34 -11.87 -16.59
C ASP A 67 -6.35 -11.71 -17.75
N ALA A 68 -6.31 -12.75 -18.59
CA ALA A 68 -5.27 -13.06 -19.58
C ALA A 68 -5.16 -12.03 -20.72
#